data_AF-A0A127SYX5-F1
#
_entry.id   AF-A0A127SYX5-F1
#
_cell.length_a   1.000
_cell.length_b   1.000
_cell.length_c   1.000
_cell.angle_alpha   90.00
_cell.angle_beta   90.00
_cell.angle_gamma   90.00
#
_symmetry.space_group_name_H-M   'P 1'
#
loop_
_entity.id
_entity.type
_entity.pdbx_description
1 polymer ?
#
loop_
_entity_poly.entity_id
_entity_poly.type
_entity_poly.pdbx_seq_one_letter_code
_entity_poly.pdbx_strand_id
1 'polypeptide(L)'
;TVAERLSYHQIAHIVEKVEKQCLAVNRSLNVEEIQDLVENAIMREQAFSVARNYVRYRYERELARTHNTTDERIKSILECNNEEVKQENSNKNPTVNSVQRDYIAGEVNKDFTRRFLLPEDIVEAHDAGIIHFHDTDYYAQHMHNCCLINLEDMLQNGTVISETMLEKPKSFSTACNIATQAIAQVASSQY
;
A
#
# COMPACT_ATOMS: atom_id res chain seq x y z
N THR A 1 27.57 -11.23 19.07
CA THR A 1 28.75 -11.44 18.20
C THR A 1 28.98 -10.15 17.44
N VAL A 2 30.23 -9.66 17.40
CA VAL A 2 30.56 -8.42 16.68
C VAL A 2 30.27 -8.64 15.20
N ALA A 3 29.39 -7.85 14.61
CA ALA A 3 29.07 -7.95 13.20
C ALA A 3 30.36 -7.69 12.39
N GLU A 4 30.76 -8.66 11.58
CA GLU A 4 31.87 -8.51 10.64
C GLU A 4 31.58 -7.31 9.72
N ARG A 5 32.57 -6.45 9.54
CA ARG A 5 32.47 -5.26 8.68
C ARG A 5 33.69 -5.20 7.78
N LEU A 6 33.47 -4.84 6.53
CA LEU A 6 34.55 -4.50 5.62
C LEU A 6 35.24 -3.21 6.10
N SER A 7 36.56 -3.19 6.01
CA SER A 7 37.33 -1.96 6.19
C SER A 7 37.10 -0.99 5.03
N TYR A 8 37.36 0.31 5.25
CA TYR A 8 37.29 1.31 4.19
C TYR A 8 38.15 0.96 2.97
N HIS A 9 39.33 0.40 3.19
CA HIS A 9 40.21 -0.02 2.10
C HIS A 9 39.58 -1.15 1.27
N GLN A 10 38.97 -2.15 1.91
CA GLN A 10 38.29 -3.24 1.21
C GLN A 10 37.07 -2.72 0.42
N ILE A 11 36.30 -1.80 1.00
CA ILE A 11 35.16 -1.18 0.30
C ILE A 11 35.64 -0.42 -0.94
N ALA A 12 36.67 0.42 -0.79
CA ALA A 12 37.25 1.17 -1.92
C ALA A 12 37.75 0.24 -3.03
N HIS A 13 38.44 -0.84 -2.66
CA HIS A 13 38.93 -1.84 -3.60
C HIS A 13 37.79 -2.57 -4.33
N ILE A 14 36.72 -2.94 -3.62
CA ILE A 14 35.52 -3.55 -4.23
C ILE A 14 34.88 -2.58 -5.23
N VAL A 15 34.68 -1.31 -4.83
CA VAL A 15 34.06 -0.29 -5.70
C VAL A 15 34.88 -0.09 -6.97
N GLU A 16 36.19 0.13 -6.85
CA GLU A 16 37.07 0.33 -8.00
C GLU A 16 37.01 -0.87 -8.97
N LYS A 17 36.96 -2.08 -8.43
CA LYS A 17 36.88 -3.30 -9.22
C LYS A 17 35.56 -3.43 -9.97
N VAL A 18 34.44 -3.17 -9.29
CA VAL A 18 33.11 -3.21 -9.90
C VAL A 18 33.00 -2.12 -10.97
N GLU A 19 33.46 -0.89 -10.70
CA GLU A 19 33.47 0.21 -11.68
C GLU A 19 34.27 -0.13 -12.93
N LYS A 20 35.49 -0.67 -12.77
CA LYS A 20 36.30 -1.12 -13.90
C LYS A 20 35.60 -2.20 -14.73
N GLN A 21 34.94 -3.15 -14.07
CA GLN A 21 34.17 -4.19 -14.76
C GLN A 21 32.97 -3.60 -15.50
N CYS A 22 32.29 -2.61 -14.90
CA CYS A 22 31.19 -1.92 -15.55
C CYS A 22 31.62 -1.14 -16.79
N LEU A 23 32.74 -0.41 -16.72
CA LEU A 23 33.29 0.37 -17.83
C LEU A 23 33.87 -0.48 -18.95
N ALA A 24 34.32 -1.70 -18.64
CA ALA A 24 34.86 -2.63 -19.64
C ALA A 24 33.78 -3.26 -20.53
N VAL A 25 32.51 -3.20 -20.13
CA VAL A 25 31.39 -3.71 -20.91
C VAL A 25 30.93 -2.63 -21.88
N ASN A 26 30.87 -2.96 -23.18
CA ASN A 26 30.51 -2.01 -24.24
C ASN A 26 28.99 -1.72 -24.34
N ARG A 27 28.29 -1.75 -23.21
CA ARG A 27 26.87 -1.44 -23.05
C ARG A 27 26.57 -1.07 -21.59
N SER A 28 25.42 -0.42 -21.36
CA SER A 28 24.91 -0.24 -20.01
C SER A 28 24.53 -1.58 -19.37
N LEU A 29 24.94 -1.77 -18.12
CA LEU A 29 24.55 -2.90 -17.29
C LEU A 29 23.25 -2.58 -16.57
N ASN A 30 22.40 -3.59 -16.37
CA ASN A 30 21.21 -3.46 -15.54
C ASN A 30 21.56 -3.59 -14.05
N VAL A 31 20.60 -3.26 -13.18
CA VAL A 31 20.83 -3.24 -11.73
C VAL A 31 21.22 -4.62 -11.16
N GLU A 32 20.66 -5.71 -11.69
CA GLU A 32 20.96 -7.07 -11.21
C GLU A 32 22.37 -7.49 -11.57
N GLU A 33 22.82 -7.16 -12.79
CA GLU A 33 24.20 -7.42 -13.22
C GLU A 33 25.20 -6.68 -12.34
N ILE A 34 24.91 -5.43 -11.94
CA ILE A 34 25.79 -4.66 -11.03
C ILE A 34 25.80 -5.31 -9.64
N GLN A 35 24.64 -5.73 -9.14
CA GLN A 35 24.54 -6.38 -7.84
C GLN A 35 25.30 -7.72 -7.78
N ASP A 36 25.26 -8.51 -8.86
CA ASP A 36 26.04 -9.75 -8.98
C ASP A 36 27.55 -9.47 -8.94
N LEU A 37 28.01 -8.38 -9.58
CA LEU A 37 29.41 -7.96 -9.52
C LEU A 37 29.83 -7.58 -8.10
N VAL A 38 28.97 -6.85 -7.38
CA VAL A 38 29.21 -6.45 -5.98
C VAL A 38 29.28 -7.69 -5.08
N GLU A 39 28.34 -8.63 -5.21
CA GLU A 39 28.33 -9.86 -4.43
C GLU A 39 29.60 -10.69 -4.65
N ASN A 40 29.96 -10.91 -5.92
CA ASN A 40 31.18 -11.64 -6.29
C ASN A 40 32.45 -10.94 -5.78
N ALA A 41 32.47 -9.61 -5.77
CA ALA A 41 33.59 -8.84 -5.24
C ALA A 41 33.72 -8.99 -3.72
N ILE A 42 32.62 -8.94 -2.96
CA ILE A 42 32.62 -9.17 -1.51
C ILE A 42 33.07 -10.60 -1.18
N MET A 43 32.59 -11.59 -1.94
CA MET A 43 32.99 -13.00 -1.78
C MET A 43 34.50 -13.21 -2.00
N ARG A 44 35.11 -12.48 -2.95
CA ARG A 44 36.56 -12.56 -3.23
C ARG A 44 37.43 -11.96 -2.12
N GLU A 45 36.91 -11.00 -1.38
CA GLU A 45 37.55 -10.47 -0.15
C GLU A 45 37.38 -11.42 1.05
N GLN A 46 36.79 -12.61 0.84
CA GLN A 46 36.50 -13.62 1.86
C GLN A 46 35.60 -13.14 3.01
N ALA A 47 34.89 -12.02 2.80
CA ALA A 47 33.94 -11.45 3.75
C ALA A 47 32.57 -12.14 3.64
N PHE A 48 32.54 -13.44 3.94
CA PHE A 48 31.39 -14.31 3.67
C PHE A 48 30.12 -13.90 4.42
N SER A 49 30.23 -13.41 5.66
CA SER A 49 29.03 -12.97 6.40
C SER A 49 28.45 -11.68 5.83
N VAL A 50 29.30 -10.78 5.32
CA VAL A 50 28.89 -9.55 4.65
C VAL A 50 28.22 -9.88 3.32
N ALA A 51 28.78 -10.81 2.53
CA ALA A 51 28.16 -11.28 1.30
C ALA A 51 26.77 -11.89 1.56
N ARG A 52 26.65 -12.74 2.59
CA ARG A 52 25.34 -13.33 2.97
C ARG A 52 24.32 -12.26 3.37
N ASN A 53 24.74 -11.24 4.10
CA ASN A 53 23.87 -10.12 4.46
C ASN A 53 23.45 -9.30 3.22
N TYR A 54 24.37 -9.10 2.27
CA TYR A 54 24.09 -8.42 1.01
C TYR A 54 23.09 -9.19 0.14
N VAL A 55 23.27 -10.51 -0.01
CA VAL A 55 22.32 -11.40 -0.71
C VAL A 55 20.94 -11.35 -0.07
N ARG A 56 20.86 -11.43 1.26
CA ARG A 56 19.58 -11.33 1.97
C ARG A 56 18.92 -9.96 1.74
N TYR A 57 19.68 -8.87 1.80
CA TYR A 57 19.18 -7.53 1.49
C TYR A 57 18.64 -7.43 0.06
N ARG A 58 19.34 -8.00 -0.94
CA ARG A 58 18.87 -8.06 -2.33
C ARG A 58 17.55 -8.81 -2.43
N TYR A 59 17.48 -9.99 -1.81
CA TYR A 59 16.28 -10.83 -1.82
C TYR A 59 15.08 -10.15 -1.15
N GLU A 60 15.28 -9.47 -0.01
CA GLU A 60 14.25 -8.67 0.65
C GLU A 60 13.76 -7.51 -0.24
N ARG A 61 14.69 -6.85 -0.96
CA ARG A 61 14.37 -5.79 -1.92
C ARG A 61 13.67 -6.30 -3.17
N GLU A 62 14.02 -7.49 -3.64
CA GLU A 62 13.40 -8.15 -4.78
C GLU A 62 12.00 -8.61 -4.41
N LEU A 63 11.81 -9.29 -3.28
CA LEU A 63 10.48 -9.60 -2.73
C LEU A 63 9.60 -8.36 -2.64
N ALA A 64 10.15 -7.24 -2.15
CA ALA A 64 9.42 -5.97 -2.09
C ALA A 64 9.03 -5.39 -3.47
N ARG A 65 9.66 -5.81 -4.57
CA ARG A 65 9.34 -5.43 -5.95
C ARG A 65 8.47 -6.47 -6.65
N THR A 66 8.70 -7.76 -6.40
CA THR A 66 8.01 -8.89 -7.03
C THR A 66 6.64 -9.13 -6.40
N HIS A 67 6.42 -8.69 -5.16
CA HIS A 67 5.08 -8.56 -4.56
C HIS A 67 4.18 -7.49 -5.22
N ASN A 68 4.51 -6.96 -6.41
CA ASN A 68 3.62 -6.16 -7.27
C ASN A 68 2.44 -6.96 -7.87
N THR A 69 1.92 -7.97 -7.16
CA THR A 69 0.60 -8.59 -7.48
C THR A 69 -0.51 -7.56 -7.54
N THR A 70 -0.33 -6.41 -6.86
CA THR A 70 -1.19 -5.24 -6.94
C THR A 70 -1.38 -4.75 -8.38
N ASP A 71 -0.32 -4.71 -9.21
CA ASP A 71 -0.44 -4.22 -10.58
C ASP A 71 -1.27 -5.16 -11.46
N GLU A 72 -1.11 -6.48 -11.27
CA GLU A 72 -1.91 -7.49 -11.97
C GLU A 72 -3.37 -7.47 -11.51
N ARG A 73 -3.62 -7.31 -10.21
CA ARG A 73 -4.98 -7.15 -9.66
C ARG A 73 -5.63 -5.86 -10.15
N ILE A 74 -4.93 -4.73 -10.13
CA ILE A 74 -5.42 -3.46 -10.70
C ILE A 74 -5.73 -3.62 -12.19
N LYS A 75 -4.85 -4.27 -12.96
CA LYS A 75 -5.08 -4.53 -14.38
C LYS A 75 -6.34 -5.39 -14.60
N SER A 76 -6.55 -6.43 -13.79
CA SER A 76 -7.75 -7.26 -13.86
C SER A 76 -9.05 -6.51 -13.55
N ILE A 77 -8.99 -5.51 -12.64
CA ILE A 77 -10.13 -4.62 -12.33
C ILE A 77 -10.42 -3.70 -13.53
N LEU A 78 -9.38 -3.08 -14.09
CA LEU A 78 -9.50 -2.19 -15.27
C LEU A 78 -10.09 -2.90 -16.49
N GLU A 79 -9.72 -4.17 -16.69
CA GLU A 79 -10.26 -5.00 -17.78
C GLU A 79 -11.66 -5.58 -17.47
N CYS A 80 -12.25 -5.28 -16.31
CA CYS A 80 -13.53 -5.85 -15.84
C CYS A 80 -13.53 -7.39 -15.74
N ASN A 81 -12.35 -7.99 -15.59
CA ASN A 81 -12.12 -9.44 -15.65
C ASN A 81 -11.89 -10.08 -14.28
N ASN A 82 -11.94 -9.30 -13.19
CA ASN A 82 -11.76 -9.80 -11.84
C ASN A 82 -13.09 -10.30 -11.24
N GLU A 83 -13.30 -11.62 -11.19
CA GLU A 83 -14.52 -12.22 -10.63
C GLU A 83 -14.63 -12.07 -9.10
N GLU A 84 -13.50 -12.03 -8.38
CA GLU A 84 -13.49 -11.87 -6.93
C GLU A 84 -14.04 -10.49 -6.53
N VAL A 85 -13.55 -9.43 -7.19
CA VAL A 85 -14.02 -8.05 -7.01
C VAL A 85 -15.49 -7.87 -7.44
N LYS A 86 -15.97 -8.66 -8.41
CA LYS A 86 -17.40 -8.66 -8.77
C LYS A 86 -18.29 -9.24 -7.68
N GLN A 87 -17.77 -10.15 -6.87
CA GLN A 87 -18.52 -10.89 -5.85
C GLN A 87 -18.32 -10.33 -4.43
N GLU A 88 -17.31 -9.49 -4.22
CA GLU A 88 -16.95 -8.92 -2.91
C GLU A 88 -18.07 -8.05 -2.31
N ASN A 89 -18.81 -7.30 -3.14
CA ASN A 89 -19.90 -6.45 -2.68
C ASN A 89 -21.11 -6.49 -3.61
N SER A 90 -22.18 -7.16 -3.18
CA SER A 90 -23.43 -7.29 -3.96
C SER A 90 -24.13 -5.97 -4.27
N ASN A 91 -23.79 -4.90 -3.55
CA ASN A 91 -24.39 -3.57 -3.73
C ASN A 91 -23.56 -2.66 -4.65
N LYS A 92 -22.32 -3.03 -5.01
CA LYS A 92 -21.44 -2.25 -5.89
C LYS A 92 -21.46 -2.85 -7.30
N ASN A 93 -21.82 -2.06 -8.31
CA ASN A 93 -21.73 -2.49 -9.70
C ASN A 93 -20.28 -2.28 -10.22
N PRO A 94 -19.52 -3.36 -10.48
CA PRO A 94 -18.09 -3.29 -10.82
C PRO A 94 -17.79 -2.67 -12.19
N THR A 95 -18.82 -2.45 -13.01
CA THR A 95 -18.69 -1.77 -14.31
C THR A 95 -18.84 -0.25 -14.23
N VAL A 96 -19.28 0.28 -13.08
CA VAL A 96 -19.41 1.72 -12.87
C VAL A 96 -18.04 2.33 -12.57
N ASN A 97 -17.66 3.39 -13.29
CA ASN A 97 -16.34 4.02 -13.16
C ASN A 97 -15.97 4.43 -11.72
N SER A 98 -16.92 4.93 -10.93
CA SER A 98 -16.66 5.29 -9.53
C SER A 98 -16.31 4.06 -8.69
N VAL A 99 -16.97 2.93 -8.94
CA VAL A 99 -16.71 1.66 -8.27
C VAL A 99 -15.37 1.08 -8.69
N GLN A 100 -15.00 1.17 -9.97
CA GLN A 100 -13.66 0.74 -10.41
C GLN A 100 -12.54 1.55 -9.75
N ARG A 101 -12.70 2.87 -9.65
CA ARG A 101 -11.73 3.73 -8.96
C ARG A 101 -11.59 3.36 -7.48
N ASP A 102 -12.71 3.10 -6.82
CA ASP A 102 -12.75 2.65 -5.43
C ASP A 102 -12.05 1.30 -5.25
N TYR A 103 -12.31 0.31 -6.12
CA TYR A 103 -11.61 -0.98 -6.06
C TYR A 103 -10.11 -0.89 -6.34
N ILE A 104 -9.68 -0.03 -7.27
CA ILE A 104 -8.25 0.21 -7.52
C ILE A 104 -7.58 0.78 -6.26
N ALA A 105 -8.22 1.78 -5.62
CA ALA A 105 -7.73 2.34 -4.36
C ALA A 105 -7.70 1.29 -3.25
N GLY A 106 -8.74 0.45 -3.19
CA GLY A 106 -8.86 -0.65 -2.23
C GLY A 106 -7.73 -1.67 -2.36
N GLU A 107 -7.38 -2.12 -3.56
CA GLU A 107 -6.27 -3.05 -3.77
C GLU A 107 -4.92 -2.45 -3.34
N VAL A 108 -4.69 -1.18 -3.62
CA VAL A 108 -3.49 -0.47 -3.15
C VAL A 108 -3.47 -0.40 -1.62
N ASN A 109 -4.61 -0.11 -0.97
CA ASN A 109 -4.72 -0.06 0.48
C ASN A 109 -4.56 -1.43 1.13
N LYS A 110 -5.12 -2.51 0.56
CA LYS A 110 -4.95 -3.89 1.06
C LYS A 110 -3.46 -4.24 1.09
N ASP A 111 -2.76 -4.02 -0.02
CA ASP A 111 -1.32 -4.29 -0.12
C ASP A 111 -0.50 -3.43 0.87
N PHE A 112 -0.80 -2.12 0.95
CA PHE A 112 -0.12 -1.23 1.89
C PHE A 112 -0.35 -1.63 3.36
N THR A 113 -1.60 -1.91 3.74
CA THR A 113 -1.99 -2.34 5.08
C THR A 113 -1.25 -3.61 5.49
N ARG A 114 -1.21 -4.61 4.60
CA ARG A 114 -0.54 -5.89 4.86
C ARG A 114 0.97 -5.73 5.03
N ARG A 115 1.62 -4.92 4.20
CA ARG A 115 3.08 -4.80 4.21
C ARG A 115 3.62 -3.88 5.31
N PHE A 116 2.84 -2.89 5.73
CA PHE A 116 3.36 -1.80 6.58
C PHE A 116 2.60 -1.56 7.87
N LEU A 117 1.32 -1.93 7.94
CA LEU A 117 0.47 -1.57 9.09
C LEU A 117 0.15 -2.76 9.99
N LEU A 118 -0.03 -3.96 9.42
CA LEU A 118 -0.35 -5.16 10.17
C LEU A 118 0.91 -5.93 10.59
N PRO A 119 0.95 -6.47 11.82
CA PRO A 119 1.92 -7.49 12.21
C PRO A 119 1.82 -8.74 11.33
N GLU A 120 2.95 -9.40 11.06
CA GLU A 120 3.02 -10.59 10.20
C GLU A 120 2.10 -11.72 10.67
N ASP A 121 2.04 -11.97 11.98
CA ASP A 121 1.20 -13.02 12.58
C ASP A 121 -0.30 -12.79 12.35
N ILE A 122 -0.73 -11.52 12.28
CA ILE A 122 -2.10 -11.15 11.94
C ILE A 122 -2.38 -11.39 10.45
N VAL A 123 -1.42 -11.08 9.58
CA VAL A 123 -1.53 -11.31 8.13
C VAL A 123 -1.62 -12.80 7.84
N GLU A 124 -0.73 -13.60 8.42
CA GLU A 124 -0.74 -15.07 8.26
C GLU A 124 -2.05 -15.70 8.76
N ALA A 125 -2.55 -15.25 9.93
CA ALA A 125 -3.81 -15.75 10.47
C ALA A 125 -5.03 -15.38 9.60
N HIS A 126 -5.01 -14.18 8.98
CA HIS A 126 -6.04 -13.76 8.05
C HIS A 126 -6.03 -14.62 6.77
N ASP A 127 -4.85 -14.84 6.18
CA ASP A 127 -4.70 -15.64 4.96
C ASP A 127 -5.05 -17.12 5.16
N ALA A 128 -4.78 -17.64 6.36
CA ALA A 128 -5.17 -19.00 6.75
C ALA A 128 -6.67 -19.13 7.07
N GLY A 129 -7.43 -18.01 7.06
CA GLY A 129 -8.85 -17.98 7.41
C GLY A 129 -9.13 -18.24 8.90
N ILE A 130 -8.12 -18.13 9.76
CA ILE A 130 -8.25 -18.27 11.22
C ILE A 130 -8.96 -17.05 11.81
N ILE A 131 -8.62 -15.87 11.29
CA ILE A 131 -9.29 -14.61 11.58
C ILE A 131 -9.71 -13.92 10.27
N HIS A 132 -10.57 -12.92 10.38
CA HIS A 132 -10.89 -12.03 9.27
C HIS A 132 -10.70 -10.59 9.72
N PHE A 133 -9.67 -9.92 9.19
CA PHE A 133 -9.49 -8.50 9.42
C PHE A 133 -10.40 -7.74 8.45
N HIS A 134 -11.41 -7.08 9.00
CA HIS A 134 -12.39 -6.33 8.21
C HIS A 134 -11.77 -5.06 7.60
N ASP A 135 -12.28 -4.67 6.44
CA ASP A 135 -12.04 -3.37 5.81
C ASP A 135 -10.54 -3.05 5.58
N THR A 136 -9.74 -4.07 5.24
CA THR A 136 -8.30 -3.91 4.91
C THR A 136 -8.04 -2.96 3.73
N ASP A 137 -9.04 -2.77 2.87
CA ASP A 137 -9.08 -1.85 1.73
C ASP A 137 -9.30 -0.38 2.12
N TYR A 138 -9.68 -0.09 3.36
CA TYR A 138 -9.85 1.28 3.88
C TYR A 138 -8.97 1.58 5.10
N TYR A 139 -8.48 0.57 5.81
CA TYR A 139 -7.75 0.71 7.08
C TYR A 139 -6.57 1.69 7.03
N ALA A 140 -5.83 1.74 5.91
CA ALA A 140 -4.68 2.62 5.75
C ALA A 140 -5.01 4.12 5.85
N GLN A 141 -6.27 4.51 5.69
CA GLN A 141 -6.70 5.91 5.73
C GLN A 141 -6.96 6.41 7.16
N HIS A 142 -6.77 5.57 8.18
CA HIS A 142 -6.99 5.89 9.61
C HIS A 142 -8.40 6.44 9.90
N MET A 143 -9.39 6.00 9.12
CA MET A 143 -10.79 6.32 9.32
C MET A 143 -11.41 5.36 10.34
N HIS A 144 -12.58 5.72 10.85
CA HIS A 144 -13.37 4.88 11.74
C HIS A 144 -14.43 4.11 10.94
N ASN A 145 -14.98 3.04 11.52
CA ASN A 145 -16.09 2.30 10.93
C ASN A 145 -17.39 3.10 11.05
N CYS A 146 -18.36 2.59 11.82
CA CYS A 146 -19.68 3.20 11.89
C CYS A 146 -19.77 4.27 13.00
N CYS A 147 -20.63 5.26 12.78
CA CYS A 147 -21.08 6.19 13.80
C CYS A 147 -22.59 6.40 13.76
N LEU A 148 -23.14 6.95 14.84
CA LEU A 148 -24.49 7.50 14.85
C LEU A 148 -24.39 9.01 14.62
N ILE A 149 -24.89 9.48 13.47
CA ILE A 149 -24.84 10.89 13.12
C ILE A 149 -25.80 11.67 14.01
N ASN A 150 -25.28 12.67 14.74
CA ASN A 150 -26.08 13.55 15.57
C ASN A 150 -26.78 14.63 14.73
N LEU A 151 -27.77 14.22 13.94
CA LEU A 151 -28.54 15.13 13.09
C LEU A 151 -29.29 16.19 13.90
N GLU A 152 -29.69 15.89 15.15
CA GLU A 152 -30.34 16.88 16.00
C GLU A 152 -29.43 18.09 16.22
N ASP A 153 -28.20 17.86 16.69
CA ASP A 153 -27.23 18.94 16.92
C ASP A 153 -26.91 19.71 15.64
N MET A 154 -26.60 18.98 14.55
CA MET A 154 -26.27 19.59 13.26
C MET A 154 -27.40 20.48 12.72
N LEU A 155 -28.66 20.09 12.92
CA LEU A 155 -29.82 20.85 12.44
C LEU A 155 -30.23 21.96 13.42
N GLN A 156 -30.04 21.81 14.73
CA GLN A 156 -30.43 22.83 15.71
C GLN A 156 -29.39 23.94 15.85
N ASN A 157 -28.11 23.60 15.82
CA ASN A 157 -27.00 24.51 16.10
C ASN A 157 -26.25 24.96 14.83
N GLY A 158 -26.61 24.37 13.69
CA GLY A 158 -25.90 24.56 12.43
C GLY A 158 -24.70 23.63 12.30
N THR A 159 -24.20 23.48 11.09
CA THR A 159 -23.09 22.57 10.78
C THR A 159 -22.26 23.13 9.63
N VAL A 160 -20.97 22.77 9.56
CA VAL A 160 -20.14 23.07 8.41
C VAL A 160 -20.11 21.86 7.49
N ILE A 161 -20.45 22.06 6.21
CA ILE A 161 -20.32 21.05 5.15
C ILE A 161 -19.48 21.66 4.04
N SER A 162 -18.39 21.00 3.66
CA SER A 162 -17.47 21.46 2.60
C SER A 162 -17.07 22.93 2.78
N GLU A 163 -16.57 23.27 3.98
CA GLU A 163 -16.14 24.62 4.39
C GLU A 163 -17.27 25.68 4.43
N THR A 164 -18.52 25.28 4.17
CA THR A 164 -19.67 26.20 4.18
C THR A 164 -20.48 26.01 5.45
N MET A 165 -20.68 27.10 6.20
CA MET A 165 -21.56 27.11 7.37
C MET A 165 -23.03 27.06 6.93
N LEU A 166 -23.74 26.03 7.39
CA LEU A 166 -25.17 25.86 7.23
C LEU A 166 -25.84 26.20 8.55
N GLU A 167 -26.67 27.24 8.53
CA GLU A 167 -27.49 27.62 9.68
C GLU A 167 -28.67 26.67 9.88
N LYS A 168 -29.33 26.80 11.04
CA LYS A 168 -30.59 26.10 11.34
C LYS A 168 -31.60 26.24 10.19
N PRO A 169 -32.11 25.12 9.63
CA PRO A 169 -33.03 25.16 8.51
C PRO A 169 -34.38 25.80 8.92
N LYS A 170 -34.93 26.63 8.02
CA LYS A 170 -36.21 27.33 8.22
C LYS A 170 -37.40 26.62 7.55
N SER A 171 -37.15 25.44 6.98
CA SER A 171 -38.18 24.59 6.37
C SER A 171 -37.79 23.12 6.47
N PHE A 172 -38.79 22.23 6.43
CA PHE A 172 -38.58 20.79 6.41
C PHE A 172 -37.76 20.34 5.19
N SER A 173 -38.05 20.89 4.02
CA SER A 173 -37.30 20.59 2.78
C SER A 173 -35.81 20.95 2.92
N THR A 174 -35.51 22.12 3.51
CA THR A 174 -34.12 22.52 3.80
C THR A 174 -33.47 21.55 4.78
N ALA A 175 -34.17 21.13 5.84
CA ALA A 175 -33.65 20.16 6.80
C ALA A 175 -33.30 18.81 6.13
N CYS A 176 -34.18 18.30 5.26
CA CYS A 176 -33.92 17.08 4.48
C CYS A 176 -32.70 17.23 3.57
N ASN A 177 -32.52 18.40 2.93
CA ASN A 177 -31.36 18.65 2.08
C ASN A 177 -30.05 18.68 2.88
N ILE A 178 -30.05 19.27 4.09
CA ILE A 178 -28.88 19.28 4.97
C ILE A 178 -28.57 17.85 5.44
N ALA A 179 -29.59 17.10 5.87
CA ALA A 179 -29.42 15.72 6.32
C ALA A 179 -28.85 14.81 5.24
N THR A 180 -29.35 14.89 4.00
CA THR A 180 -28.81 14.12 2.86
C THR A 180 -27.34 14.46 2.60
N GLN A 181 -26.96 15.74 2.65
CA GLN A 181 -25.57 16.16 2.49
C GLN A 181 -24.68 15.65 3.63
N ALA A 182 -25.13 15.77 4.88
CA ALA A 182 -24.42 15.27 6.04
C ALA A 182 -24.17 13.76 5.94
N ILE A 183 -25.21 12.98 5.62
CA ILE A 183 -25.11 11.54 5.45
C ILE A 183 -24.13 11.17 4.34
N ALA A 184 -24.20 11.85 3.18
CA ALA A 184 -23.29 11.59 2.07
C ALA A 184 -21.82 11.88 2.42
N GLN A 185 -21.55 12.96 3.16
CA GLN A 185 -20.19 13.31 3.59
C GLN A 185 -19.66 12.33 4.64
N VAL A 186 -20.48 11.98 5.64
CA VAL A 186 -20.09 11.01 6.66
C VAL A 186 -19.84 9.64 6.05
N ALA A 187 -20.72 9.17 5.15
CA ALA A 187 -20.53 7.92 4.43
C ALA A 187 -19.27 7.90 3.55
N SER A 188 -18.78 9.06 3.10
CA SER A 188 -17.53 9.18 2.35
C SER A 188 -16.30 9.35 3.26
N SER A 189 -16.52 9.47 4.57
CA SER A 189 -15.49 9.75 5.59
C SER A 189 -15.37 8.62 6.62
N GLN A 190 -16.00 7.48 6.35
CA GLN A 190 -15.97 6.28 7.19
C GLN A 190 -16.13 5.04 6.29
N TYR A 191 -15.79 3.84 6.78
CA TYR A 191 -15.93 2.58 6.04
C TYR A 191 -16.84 1.57 6.73
#